data_AF-A0A960ZXQ2-F1
#
_entry.id   AF-A0A960ZXQ2-F1
#
_cell.length_a   1.000
_cell.length_b   1.000
_cell.length_c   1.000
_cell.angle_alpha   90.00
_cell.angle_beta   90.00
_cell.angle_gamma   90.00
#
_symmetry.space_group_name_H-M   'P 1'
#
loop_
_entity.id
_entity.type
_entity.pdbx_description
1 polymer ?
#
loop_
_entity_poly.entity_id
_entity_poly.type
_entity_poly.pdbx_seq_one_letter_code
_entity_poly.pdbx_strand_id
1 'polypeptide(L)'
;MLVNTSIYATDDRSRQFVDMALSSGRKYQSTRTNLIHYNPQCLDDPSYDSAPLYENFLFALTLLRDRSQPNLREARQLLDRLLHFQMTCTPDEDALGNFPLYLDQYPQCRNPSLPVKLLPICYWILKEFQLMIKRPLAERLKQSTDLLINASRRAWNRGVLGFSEAFTLGCLFKAFGSLFDSRELWEEGTDLLKLLREASQEEGFNEWFSTQGIGETCIGYQPLEHLEDHEELESWGHFWEWLETTFHPNCHAYIGPELHPKQDGEEPLVSL
;
A
#
# COMPACT_ATOMS: atom_id res chain seq x y z
N MET A 1 9.37 -26.87 2.86
CA MET A 1 10.27 -26.90 1.68
C MET A 1 10.50 -25.45 1.35
N LEU A 2 11.63 -24.89 1.77
CA LEU A 2 11.91 -23.45 1.62
C LEU A 2 11.89 -23.13 0.13
N VAL A 3 10.84 -22.44 -0.33
CA VAL A 3 10.89 -21.77 -1.62
C VAL A 3 12.15 -20.92 -1.55
N ASN A 4 13.09 -21.22 -2.42
CA ASN A 4 14.35 -20.54 -2.52
C ASN A 4 14.05 -19.17 -3.16
N THR A 5 13.34 -18.31 -2.42
CA THR A 5 13.06 -16.91 -2.71
C THR A 5 14.35 -16.13 -2.48
N SER A 6 15.34 -16.44 -3.33
CA SER A 6 16.24 -15.41 -3.80
C SER A 6 15.39 -14.41 -4.62
N ILE A 7 14.62 -13.56 -3.91
CA ILE A 7 14.04 -12.31 -4.43
C ILE A 7 15.14 -11.26 -4.62
N TYR A 8 16.40 -11.66 -4.62
CA TYR A 8 17.37 -11.14 -5.58
C TYR A 8 16.95 -11.58 -6.98
N ALA A 9 15.78 -11.10 -7.43
CA ALA A 9 15.57 -10.83 -8.82
C ALA A 9 16.81 -10.05 -9.26
N THR A 10 17.62 -10.70 -10.10
CA THR A 10 18.72 -10.13 -10.86
C THR A 10 18.48 -8.63 -11.04
N ASP A 11 19.38 -7.77 -10.54
CA ASP A 11 19.34 -6.29 -10.52
C ASP A 11 18.57 -5.64 -11.69
N ASP A 12 18.66 -6.26 -12.86
CA ASP A 12 17.95 -5.95 -14.09
C ASP A 12 16.39 -5.93 -14.01
N ARG A 13 15.72 -6.89 -13.34
CA ARG A 13 14.23 -6.91 -13.28
C ARG A 13 13.68 -5.80 -12.38
N SER A 14 14.29 -5.62 -11.21
CA SER A 14 13.93 -4.53 -10.31
C SER A 14 14.11 -3.19 -10.99
N ARG A 15 15.19 -3.03 -11.77
CA ARG A 15 15.43 -1.85 -12.58
C ARG A 15 14.38 -1.66 -13.69
N GLN A 16 14.02 -2.73 -14.41
CA GLN A 16 12.95 -2.67 -15.42
C GLN A 16 11.62 -2.20 -14.83
N PHE A 17 11.25 -2.65 -13.64
CA PHE A 17 10.02 -2.17 -12.98
C PHE A 17 10.11 -0.69 -12.59
N VAL A 18 11.27 -0.23 -12.13
CA VAL A 18 11.49 1.20 -11.87
C VAL A 18 11.37 2.01 -13.17
N ASP A 19 12.00 1.57 -14.25
CA ASP A 19 11.95 2.24 -15.55
C ASP A 19 10.52 2.31 -16.12
N MET A 20 9.76 1.21 -16.00
CA MET A 20 8.35 1.16 -16.39
C MET A 20 7.49 2.12 -15.56
N ALA A 21 7.66 2.13 -14.24
CA ALA A 21 6.94 3.04 -13.35
C ALA A 21 7.29 4.51 -13.63
N LEU A 22 8.57 4.80 -13.90
CA LEU A 22 9.05 6.13 -14.25
C LEU A 22 8.43 6.58 -15.58
N SER A 23 8.46 5.73 -16.61
CA SER A 23 7.85 6.00 -17.92
C SER A 23 6.35 6.27 -17.80
N SER A 24 5.64 5.44 -17.02
CA SER A 24 4.22 5.61 -16.74
C SER A 24 3.94 6.95 -16.07
N GLY A 25 4.67 7.30 -15.00
CA GLY A 25 4.53 8.60 -14.35
C GLY A 25 4.81 9.77 -15.28
N ARG A 26 5.89 9.73 -16.07
CA ARG A 26 6.23 10.80 -17.01
C ARG A 26 5.16 11.02 -18.09
N LYS A 27 4.47 9.96 -18.52
CA LYS A 27 3.36 10.06 -19.49
C LYS A 27 2.20 10.91 -18.97
N TYR A 28 1.91 10.82 -17.67
CA TYR A 28 0.80 11.52 -17.02
C TYR A 28 1.23 12.78 -16.26
N GLN A 29 2.51 13.16 -16.33
CA GLN A 29 3.01 14.33 -15.64
C GLN A 29 2.64 15.61 -16.40
N SER A 30 1.92 16.51 -15.74
CA SER A 30 1.61 17.82 -16.30
C SER A 30 2.85 18.71 -16.32
N THR A 31 3.15 19.28 -17.48
CA THR A 31 4.24 20.26 -17.66
C THR A 31 4.01 21.57 -16.90
N ARG A 32 2.76 21.85 -16.50
CA ARG A 32 2.39 23.07 -15.77
C ARG A 32 2.60 22.90 -14.26
N THR A 33 2.18 21.78 -13.69
CA THR A 33 2.18 21.59 -12.23
C THR A 33 3.30 20.65 -11.75
N ASN A 34 3.94 19.91 -12.66
CA ASN A 34 4.84 18.79 -12.39
C ASN A 34 4.24 17.69 -11.51
N LEU A 35 2.91 17.59 -11.46
CA LEU A 35 2.17 16.53 -10.79
C LEU A 35 1.70 15.50 -11.81
N ILE A 36 1.47 14.28 -11.35
CA ILE A 36 0.71 13.28 -12.10
C ILE A 36 -0.75 13.71 -12.12
N HIS A 37 -1.32 13.79 -13.32
CA HIS A 37 -2.75 13.96 -13.54
C HIS A 37 -3.29 12.71 -14.20
N TYR A 38 -4.23 12.05 -13.53
CA TYR A 38 -4.77 10.79 -14.00
C TYR A 38 -6.21 10.66 -13.52
N ASN A 39 -7.14 10.62 -14.48
CA ASN A 39 -8.53 10.29 -14.25
C ASN A 39 -8.88 9.02 -15.03
N PRO A 40 -9.02 7.85 -14.36
CA PRO A 40 -9.34 6.60 -15.04
C PRO A 40 -10.72 6.61 -15.74
N GLN A 41 -11.61 7.53 -15.35
CA GLN A 41 -12.95 7.64 -15.91
C GLN A 41 -13.00 8.53 -17.17
N CYS A 42 -11.96 9.33 -17.41
CA CYS A 42 -11.92 10.31 -18.49
C CYS A 42 -10.54 10.31 -19.18
N LEU A 43 -10.12 9.15 -19.71
CA LEU A 43 -8.81 8.99 -20.35
C LEU A 43 -8.59 9.90 -21.57
N ASP A 44 -9.67 10.31 -22.24
CA ASP A 44 -9.63 11.09 -23.49
C ASP A 44 -9.91 12.58 -23.31
N ASP A 45 -10.24 13.03 -22.09
CA ASP A 45 -10.62 14.42 -21.83
C ASP A 45 -9.57 15.16 -20.99
N PRO A 46 -8.70 15.98 -21.61
CA PRO A 46 -7.68 16.76 -20.92
C PRO A 46 -8.27 17.87 -20.03
N SER A 47 -9.59 18.08 -20.01
CA SER A 47 -10.25 19.04 -19.11
C SER A 47 -10.46 18.49 -17.68
N TYR A 48 -10.28 17.19 -17.47
CA TYR A 48 -10.33 16.54 -16.15
C TYR A 48 -8.93 16.24 -15.61
N ASP A 49 -8.13 17.30 -15.45
CA ASP A 49 -6.83 17.33 -14.76
C ASP A 49 -7.03 17.13 -13.24
N SER A 50 -7.44 15.94 -12.80
CA SER A 50 -7.40 15.59 -11.38
C SER A 50 -6.00 15.09 -11.03
N ALA A 51 -5.46 15.56 -9.91
CA ALA A 51 -4.13 15.18 -9.45
C ALA A 51 -4.25 14.21 -8.27
N PRO A 52 -4.33 12.89 -8.52
CA PRO A 52 -4.58 11.92 -7.46
C PRO A 52 -3.36 11.79 -6.56
N LEU A 53 -3.60 11.82 -5.25
CA LEU A 53 -2.54 11.93 -4.27
C LEU A 53 -1.68 10.66 -4.20
N TYR A 54 -2.34 9.50 -4.24
CA TYR A 54 -1.68 8.19 -4.13
C TYR A 54 -0.63 7.98 -5.23
N GLU A 55 -0.99 8.23 -6.49
CA GLU A 55 -0.11 8.10 -7.65
C GLU A 55 1.05 9.09 -7.59
N ASN A 56 0.82 10.31 -7.07
CA ASN A 56 1.90 11.27 -6.88
C ASN A 56 2.89 10.83 -5.78
N PHE A 57 2.43 10.18 -4.71
CA PHE A 57 3.31 9.55 -3.71
C PHE A 57 4.10 8.37 -4.30
N LEU A 58 3.45 7.50 -5.08
CA LEU A 58 4.12 6.41 -5.80
C LEU A 58 5.17 6.94 -6.77
N PHE A 59 4.86 8.02 -7.48
CA PHE A 59 5.81 8.65 -8.39
C PHE A 59 7.01 9.24 -7.65
N ALA A 60 6.80 9.87 -6.49
CA ALA A 60 7.90 10.34 -5.63
C ALA A 60 8.81 9.17 -5.19
N LEU A 61 8.25 8.04 -4.76
CA LEU A 61 9.04 6.85 -4.41
C LEU A 61 9.80 6.30 -5.63
N THR A 62 9.18 6.29 -6.80
CA THR A 62 9.81 5.81 -8.05
C THR A 62 11.00 6.70 -8.43
N LEU A 63 10.87 8.03 -8.34
CA LEU A 63 11.97 8.97 -8.56
C LEU A 63 13.13 8.76 -7.57
N LEU A 64 12.85 8.39 -6.32
CA LEU A 64 13.89 8.04 -5.33
C LEU A 64 14.61 6.74 -5.70
N ARG A 65 13.87 5.73 -6.21
CA ARG A 65 14.42 4.44 -6.63
C ARG A 65 15.34 4.53 -7.85
N ASP A 66 15.11 5.47 -8.77
CA ASP A 66 15.99 5.72 -9.92
C ASP A 66 17.37 6.29 -9.51
N ARG A 67 17.44 7.01 -8.37
CA ARG A 67 18.68 7.55 -7.77
C ARG A 67 19.48 8.55 -8.61
N SER A 68 19.01 8.98 -9.79
CA SER A 68 19.67 10.08 -10.51
C SER A 68 19.49 11.42 -9.78
N GLN A 69 20.51 12.29 -9.82
CA GLN A 69 20.46 13.59 -9.13
C GLN A 69 19.26 14.48 -9.54
N PRO A 70 18.86 14.55 -10.82
CA PRO A 70 17.65 15.26 -11.22
C PRO A 70 16.39 14.69 -10.56
N ASN A 71 16.20 13.37 -10.61
CA ASN A 71 15.03 12.71 -10.04
C ASN A 71 15.00 12.82 -8.51
N LEU A 72 16.15 12.74 -7.82
CA LEU A 72 16.24 12.99 -6.38
C LEU A 72 15.86 14.42 -5.99
N ARG A 73 16.17 15.42 -6.81
CA ARG A 73 15.75 16.81 -6.56
C ARG A 73 14.24 16.94 -6.73
N GLU A 74 13.71 16.37 -7.79
CA GLU A 74 12.28 16.39 -8.09
C GLU A 74 11.46 15.65 -7.03
N ALA A 75 11.88 14.44 -6.63
CA ALA A 75 11.22 13.66 -5.59
C ALA A 75 11.08 14.44 -4.28
N ARG A 76 12.14 15.15 -3.87
CA ARG A 76 12.11 16.00 -2.66
C ARG A 76 11.10 17.14 -2.79
N GLN A 77 11.08 17.83 -3.93
CA GLN A 77 10.13 18.93 -4.16
C GLN A 77 8.69 18.42 -4.21
N LEU A 78 8.46 17.28 -4.88
CA LEU A 78 7.15 16.65 -4.96
C LEU A 78 6.67 16.21 -3.59
N LEU A 79 7.47 15.44 -2.85
CA LEU A 79 7.13 14.96 -1.52
C LEU A 79 6.88 16.12 -0.55
N ASP A 80 7.74 17.14 -0.54
CA ASP A 80 7.55 18.33 0.28
C ASP A 80 6.20 19.00 -0.01
N ARG A 81 5.82 19.16 -1.28
CA ARG A 81 4.51 19.70 -1.68
C ARG A 81 3.35 18.83 -1.23
N LEU A 82 3.41 17.51 -1.45
CA LEU A 82 2.33 16.58 -1.10
C LEU A 82 2.03 16.59 0.40
N LEU A 83 3.07 16.64 1.24
CA LEU A 83 2.92 16.66 2.70
C LEU A 83 2.17 17.90 3.23
N HIS A 84 2.04 18.99 2.47
CA HIS A 84 1.24 20.15 2.87
C HIS A 84 -0.28 19.90 2.80
N PHE A 85 -0.72 18.86 2.11
CA PHE A 85 -2.13 18.51 1.98
C PHE A 85 -2.64 17.58 3.08
N GLN A 86 -1.79 17.23 4.05
CA GLN A 86 -2.23 16.47 5.21
C GLN A 86 -3.04 17.36 6.13
N MET A 87 -4.20 16.86 6.54
CA MET A 87 -5.08 17.59 7.44
C MET A 87 -4.57 17.53 8.87
N THR A 88 -3.99 18.62 9.39
CA THR A 88 -3.45 18.65 10.76
C THR A 88 -4.36 19.35 11.77
N CYS A 89 -5.34 20.10 11.30
CA CYS A 89 -6.22 20.92 12.14
C CYS A 89 -7.63 20.92 11.57
N THR A 90 -8.51 20.13 12.18
CA THR A 90 -9.92 20.01 11.80
C THR A 90 -10.74 19.54 13.01
N PRO A 91 -11.99 19.99 13.16
CA PRO A 91 -12.92 19.40 14.13
C PRO A 91 -13.42 18.01 13.69
N ASP A 92 -13.22 17.63 12.43
CA ASP A 92 -13.63 16.35 11.87
C ASP A 92 -12.53 15.30 12.12
N GLU A 93 -12.71 14.45 13.13
CA GLU A 93 -11.74 13.42 13.53
C GLU A 93 -11.40 12.42 12.41
N ASP A 94 -12.30 12.26 11.45
CA ASP A 94 -12.13 11.36 10.31
C ASP A 94 -11.19 11.92 9.26
N ALA A 95 -11.14 13.24 9.17
CA ALA A 95 -10.23 13.94 8.30
C ALA A 95 -8.86 14.13 8.95
N LEU A 96 -8.76 14.19 10.28
CA LEU A 96 -7.51 14.47 10.99
C LEU A 96 -6.40 13.46 10.61
N GLY A 97 -5.22 13.94 10.27
CA GLY A 97 -4.07 13.13 9.85
C GLY A 97 -4.20 12.47 8.48
N ASN A 98 -5.32 12.60 7.79
CA ASN A 98 -5.55 12.04 6.46
C ASN A 98 -5.19 13.05 5.35
N PHE A 99 -5.26 12.60 4.10
CA PHE A 99 -5.08 13.39 2.90
C PHE A 99 -6.34 13.36 2.03
N PRO A 100 -6.49 14.30 1.08
CA PRO A 100 -7.54 14.20 0.08
C PRO A 100 -7.19 13.11 -0.96
N LEU A 101 -8.21 12.50 -1.56
CA LEU A 101 -8.01 11.50 -2.62
C LEU A 101 -7.36 12.15 -3.85
N TYR A 102 -7.85 13.33 -4.23
CA TYR A 102 -7.28 14.19 -5.26
C TYR A 102 -6.92 15.55 -4.66
N LEU A 103 -5.81 16.15 -5.09
CA LEU A 103 -5.29 17.39 -4.50
C LEU A 103 -6.26 18.57 -4.60
N ASP A 104 -7.08 18.62 -5.65
CA ASP A 104 -8.11 19.64 -5.88
C ASP A 104 -9.31 19.52 -4.94
N GLN A 105 -9.46 18.39 -4.23
CA GLN A 105 -10.53 18.19 -3.25
C GLN A 105 -10.18 18.72 -1.86
N TYR A 106 -8.94 19.17 -1.63
CA TYR A 106 -8.55 19.71 -0.33
C TYR A 106 -9.45 20.89 0.07
N PRO A 107 -9.99 20.94 1.31
CA PRO A 107 -9.59 20.15 2.49
C PRO A 107 -10.37 18.83 2.76
N GLN A 108 -11.12 18.29 1.80
CA GLN A 108 -11.94 17.08 2.01
C GLN A 108 -11.07 15.80 2.08
N CYS A 109 -10.80 15.31 3.29
CA CYS A 109 -9.86 14.20 3.53
C CYS A 109 -10.51 12.98 4.22
N ARG A 110 -11.66 12.51 3.72
CA ARG A 110 -12.51 11.52 4.44
C ARG A 110 -12.36 10.06 3.99
N ASN A 111 -11.36 9.74 3.18
CA ASN A 111 -11.20 8.37 2.68
C ASN A 111 -10.49 7.49 3.74
N PRO A 112 -11.16 6.52 4.38
CA PRO A 112 -10.57 5.74 5.49
C PRO A 112 -9.47 4.77 5.03
N SER A 113 -9.49 4.35 3.77
CA SER A 113 -8.54 3.42 3.16
C SER A 113 -7.23 4.10 2.75
N LEU A 114 -7.29 5.38 2.37
CA LEU A 114 -6.14 6.10 1.82
C LEU A 114 -4.91 6.11 2.77
N PRO A 115 -5.05 6.31 4.10
CA PRO A 115 -3.92 6.21 5.01
C PRO A 115 -3.19 4.87 4.94
N VAL A 116 -3.92 3.76 4.91
CA VAL A 116 -3.35 2.42 4.80
C VAL A 116 -2.58 2.25 3.49
N LYS A 117 -3.07 2.83 2.39
CA LYS A 117 -2.40 2.80 1.08
C LYS A 117 -1.12 3.65 1.03
N LEU A 118 -1.07 4.75 1.77
CA LEU A 118 0.10 5.65 1.81
C LEU A 118 1.21 5.16 2.73
N LEU A 119 0.88 4.43 3.80
CA LEU A 119 1.85 3.95 4.79
C LEU A 119 2.97 3.06 4.20
N PRO A 120 2.73 2.10 3.28
CA PRO A 120 3.81 1.36 2.62
C PRO A 120 4.81 2.28 1.92
N ILE A 121 4.31 3.32 1.24
CA ILE A 121 5.16 4.27 0.53
C ILE A 121 6.03 5.04 1.53
N CYS A 122 5.43 5.51 2.63
CA CYS A 122 6.13 6.22 3.69
C CYS A 122 7.19 5.33 4.35
N TYR A 123 6.85 4.06 4.62
CA TYR A 123 7.77 3.07 5.18
C TYR A 123 9.02 2.93 4.32
N TRP A 124 8.87 2.67 3.01
CA TRP A 124 10.00 2.49 2.11
C TRP A 124 10.86 3.75 1.99
N ILE A 125 10.23 4.93 1.92
CA ILE A 125 10.98 6.20 1.89
C ILE A 125 11.81 6.39 3.16
N LEU A 126 11.23 6.14 4.35
CA LEU A 126 11.93 6.31 5.62
C LEU A 126 13.00 5.24 5.83
N LYS A 127 12.73 3.99 5.47
CA LYS A 127 13.67 2.87 5.62
C LYS A 127 14.88 3.01 4.72
N GLU A 128 14.69 3.27 3.43
CA GLU A 128 15.76 3.20 2.42
C GLU A 128 16.28 4.56 1.97
N PHE A 129 15.44 5.60 1.98
CA PHE A 129 15.72 6.87 1.31
C PHE A 129 15.83 8.08 2.24
N GLN A 130 15.73 7.90 3.56
CA GLN A 130 15.79 9.00 4.53
C GLN A 130 17.02 9.92 4.37
N LEU A 131 18.18 9.34 4.04
CA LEU A 131 19.42 10.11 3.80
C LEU A 131 19.35 10.94 2.51
N MET A 132 18.62 10.48 1.50
CA MET A 132 18.49 11.14 0.19
C MET A 132 17.52 12.33 0.23
N ILE A 133 16.43 12.21 1.02
CA ILE A 133 15.42 13.27 1.17
C ILE A 133 15.85 14.42 2.09
N LYS A 134 16.98 14.25 2.80
CA LYS A 134 17.54 15.18 3.81
C LYS A 134 16.71 15.27 5.08
N ARG A 135 17.40 15.59 6.18
CA ARG A 135 16.86 15.56 7.55
C ARG A 135 15.54 16.32 7.75
N PRO A 136 15.36 17.59 7.31
CA PRO A 136 14.10 18.29 7.57
C PRO A 136 12.88 17.64 6.91
N LEU A 137 13.03 17.13 5.68
CA LEU A 137 11.94 16.46 4.98
C LEU A 137 11.67 15.07 5.57
N ALA A 138 12.72 14.35 6.00
CA ALA A 138 12.57 13.07 6.69
C ALA A 138 11.82 13.23 8.02
N GLU A 139 12.12 14.27 8.81
CA GLU A 139 11.43 14.57 10.07
C GLU A 139 9.94 14.90 9.83
N ARG A 140 9.63 15.71 8.79
CA ARG A 140 8.25 15.98 8.37
C ARG A 140 7.51 14.71 7.91
N LEU A 141 8.17 13.86 7.12
CA LEU A 141 7.58 12.61 6.67
C LEU A 141 7.31 11.68 7.85
N LYS A 142 8.20 11.61 8.84
CA LYS A 142 7.98 10.85 10.07
C LYS A 142 6.76 11.35 10.83
N GLN A 143 6.64 12.66 11.06
CA GLN A 143 5.46 13.27 11.69
C GLN A 143 4.17 12.97 10.91
N SER A 144 4.25 13.06 9.58
CA SER A 144 3.13 12.73 8.70
C SER A 144 2.73 11.25 8.81
N THR A 145 3.72 10.36 8.93
CA THR A 145 3.52 8.92 9.12
C THR A 145 2.84 8.63 10.45
N ASP A 146 3.24 9.30 11.55
CA ASP A 146 2.58 9.14 12.86
C ASP A 146 1.10 9.55 12.78
N LEU A 147 0.78 10.62 12.05
CA LEU A 147 -0.60 11.04 11.80
C LEU A 147 -1.39 10.02 10.95
N LEU A 148 -0.76 9.44 9.93
CA LEU A 148 -1.35 8.38 9.10
C LEU A 148 -1.62 7.10 9.91
N ILE A 149 -0.67 6.66 10.75
CA ILE A 149 -0.84 5.51 11.66
C ILE A 149 -2.07 5.73 12.54
N ASN A 150 -2.21 6.91 13.14
CA ASN A 150 -3.35 7.24 13.98
C ASN A 150 -4.67 7.28 13.18
N ALA A 151 -4.65 7.79 11.95
CA ALA A 151 -5.83 7.78 11.07
C ALA A 151 -6.24 6.35 10.69
N SER A 152 -5.29 5.48 10.32
CA SER A 152 -5.52 4.07 10.04
C SER A 152 -6.05 3.32 11.26
N ARG A 153 -5.52 3.58 12.46
CA ARG A 153 -6.02 3.00 13.72
C ARG A 153 -7.48 3.38 13.97
N ARG A 154 -7.87 4.64 13.73
CA ARG A 154 -9.27 5.08 13.82
C ARG A 154 -10.17 4.43 12.75
N ALA A 155 -9.65 4.18 11.55
CA ALA A 155 -10.40 3.45 10.51
C ALA A 155 -10.61 1.99 10.92
N TRP A 156 -9.57 1.31 11.42
CA TRP A 156 -9.65 -0.05 11.94
C TRP A 156 -10.66 -0.18 13.08
N ASN A 157 -10.57 0.67 14.11
CA ASN A 157 -11.45 0.62 15.28
C ASN A 157 -12.94 0.84 14.96
N ARG A 158 -13.25 1.40 13.79
CA ARG A 158 -14.62 1.59 13.31
C ARG A 158 -15.12 0.47 12.41
N GLY A 159 -14.27 -0.49 12.07
CA GLY A 159 -14.61 -1.61 11.19
C GLY A 159 -14.87 -1.18 9.75
N VAL A 160 -14.23 -0.11 9.27
CA VAL A 160 -14.41 0.39 7.89
C VAL A 160 -13.32 -0.09 6.92
N LEU A 161 -12.32 -0.81 7.41
CA LEU A 161 -11.26 -1.40 6.58
C LEU A 161 -11.64 -2.82 6.16
N GLY A 162 -11.38 -3.17 4.90
CA GLY A 162 -11.48 -4.55 4.43
C GLY A 162 -10.35 -5.43 4.96
N PHE A 163 -10.43 -6.74 4.70
CA PHE A 163 -9.43 -7.70 5.19
C PHE A 163 -8.01 -7.39 4.69
N SER A 164 -7.83 -7.15 3.39
CA SER A 164 -6.52 -6.84 2.78
C SER A 164 -5.89 -5.57 3.38
N GLU A 165 -6.72 -4.56 3.67
CA GLU A 165 -6.30 -3.30 4.27
C GLU A 165 -5.92 -3.48 5.74
N ALA A 166 -6.72 -4.22 6.51
CA ALA A 166 -6.41 -4.54 7.90
C ALA A 166 -5.14 -5.39 8.00
N PHE A 167 -4.96 -6.34 7.08
CA PHE A 167 -3.74 -7.16 6.98
C PHE A 167 -2.51 -6.29 6.70
N THR A 168 -2.63 -5.41 5.69
CA THR A 168 -1.58 -4.44 5.35
C THR A 168 -1.23 -3.56 6.56
N LEU A 169 -2.24 -3.09 7.30
CA LEU A 169 -2.05 -2.30 8.50
C LEU A 169 -1.29 -3.06 9.59
N GLY A 170 -1.64 -4.32 9.86
CA GLY A 170 -0.96 -5.15 10.86
C GLY A 170 0.52 -5.35 10.52
N CYS A 171 0.82 -5.65 9.26
CA CYS A 171 2.20 -5.76 8.77
C CYS A 171 2.98 -4.45 8.96
N LEU A 172 2.37 -3.32 8.60
CA LEU A 172 3.00 -2.01 8.72
C LEU A 172 3.18 -1.58 10.17
N PHE A 173 2.28 -1.94 11.08
CA PHE A 173 2.45 -1.69 12.52
C PHE A 173 3.68 -2.42 13.07
N LYS A 174 3.89 -3.69 12.73
CA LYS A 174 5.15 -4.40 13.05
C LYS A 174 6.36 -3.71 12.42
N ALA A 175 6.26 -3.37 11.14
CA ALA A 175 7.37 -2.76 10.40
C ALA A 175 7.77 -1.37 10.94
N PHE A 176 6.81 -0.52 11.28
CA PHE A 176 7.05 0.77 11.93
C PHE A 176 7.43 0.61 13.40
N GLY A 177 6.91 -0.40 14.09
CA GLY A 177 7.35 -0.77 15.44
C GLY A 177 8.85 -1.03 15.49
N SER A 178 9.38 -1.78 14.52
CA SER A 178 10.83 -1.97 14.36
C SER A 178 11.55 -0.69 13.92
N LEU A 179 11.04 0.01 12.89
CA LEU A 179 11.70 1.19 12.32
C LEU A 179 11.80 2.36 13.32
N PHE A 180 10.82 2.51 14.20
CA PHE A 180 10.73 3.59 15.18
C PHE A 180 11.07 3.16 16.61
N ASP A 181 11.45 1.90 16.82
CA ASP A 181 11.70 1.32 18.15
C ASP A 181 10.49 1.46 19.09
N SER A 182 9.29 1.22 18.54
CA SER A 182 8.01 1.27 19.24
C SER A 182 7.46 -0.12 19.49
N ARG A 183 7.64 -0.60 20.73
CA ARG A 183 7.10 -1.89 21.18
C ARG A 183 5.57 -1.94 21.10
N GLU A 184 4.90 -0.84 21.40
CA GLU A 184 3.43 -0.74 21.34
C GLU A 184 2.91 -1.03 19.93
N LEU A 185 3.50 -0.39 18.91
CA LEU A 185 3.11 -0.63 17.51
C LEU A 185 3.42 -2.07 17.08
N TRP A 186 4.54 -2.62 17.54
CA TRP A 186 4.89 -4.00 17.25
C TRP A 186 3.85 -5.00 17.80
N GLU A 187 3.46 -4.82 19.07
CA GLU A 187 2.47 -5.67 19.72
C GLU A 187 1.09 -5.51 19.07
N GLU A 188 0.65 -4.28 18.78
CA GLU A 188 -0.61 -4.02 18.08
C GLU A 188 -0.67 -4.68 16.69
N GLY A 189 0.42 -4.60 15.93
CA GLY A 189 0.51 -5.28 14.63
C GLY A 189 0.47 -6.79 14.76
N THR A 190 1.12 -7.35 15.79
CA THR A 190 1.12 -8.79 16.06
C THR A 190 -0.26 -9.30 16.43
N ASP A 191 -0.96 -8.59 17.31
CA ASP A 191 -2.33 -8.93 17.73
C ASP A 191 -3.30 -8.86 16.55
N LEU A 192 -3.19 -7.83 15.72
CA LEU A 192 -4.02 -7.67 14.52
C LEU A 192 -3.78 -8.80 13.51
N LEU A 193 -2.52 -9.15 13.22
CA LEU A 193 -2.21 -10.24 12.30
C LEU A 193 -2.68 -11.59 12.82
N LYS A 194 -2.58 -11.84 14.13
CA LYS A 194 -3.13 -13.05 14.74
C LYS A 194 -4.64 -13.15 14.54
N LEU A 195 -5.38 -12.07 14.80
CA LEU A 195 -6.82 -12.01 14.60
C LEU A 195 -7.21 -12.30 13.14
N LEU A 196 -6.51 -11.67 12.19
CA LEU A 196 -6.78 -11.86 10.77
C LEU A 196 -6.41 -13.26 10.28
N ARG A 197 -5.36 -13.86 10.84
CA ARG A 197 -4.99 -15.25 10.55
C ARG A 197 -6.09 -16.21 10.97
N GLU A 198 -6.64 -16.04 12.18
CA GLU A 198 -7.77 -16.83 12.66
C GLU A 198 -8.98 -16.67 11.73
N ALA A 199 -9.34 -15.44 11.35
CA ALA A 199 -10.43 -15.18 10.40
C ALA A 199 -10.20 -15.81 9.00
N SER A 200 -8.95 -15.83 8.52
CA SER A 200 -8.61 -16.42 7.21
C SER A 200 -8.74 -17.94 7.14
N GLN A 201 -8.89 -18.60 8.30
CA GLN A 201 -9.07 -20.05 8.41
C GLN A 201 -10.54 -20.45 8.61
N GLU A 202 -11.45 -19.48 8.72
CA GLU A 202 -12.88 -19.75 8.87
C GLU A 202 -13.50 -20.30 7.58
N GLU A 203 -14.47 -21.20 7.73
CA GLU A 203 -15.24 -21.71 6.60
C GLU A 203 -16.02 -20.56 5.94
N GLY A 204 -15.85 -20.37 4.64
CA GLY A 204 -16.47 -19.29 3.88
C GLY A 204 -15.60 -18.04 3.68
N PHE A 205 -14.34 -18.05 4.14
CA PHE A 205 -13.40 -16.98 3.82
C PHE A 205 -13.17 -16.85 2.31
N ASN A 206 -13.41 -15.65 1.76
CA ASN A 206 -13.44 -15.39 0.31
C ASN A 206 -12.68 -14.13 -0.13
N GLU A 207 -11.98 -13.45 0.78
CA GLU A 207 -11.29 -12.19 0.50
C GLU A 207 -10.18 -12.34 -0.54
N TRP A 208 -9.58 -13.53 -0.63
CA TRP A 208 -8.57 -13.84 -1.65
C TRP A 208 -9.14 -14.08 -3.05
N PHE A 209 -10.46 -14.06 -3.25
CA PHE A 209 -11.01 -14.22 -4.61
C PHE A 209 -10.88 -12.94 -5.44
N SER A 210 -10.61 -11.80 -4.79
CA SER A 210 -10.30 -10.55 -5.45
C SER A 210 -8.80 -10.46 -5.74
N THR A 211 -8.43 -10.35 -7.01
CA THR A 211 -7.03 -10.13 -7.42
C THR A 211 -6.45 -8.83 -6.86
N GLN A 212 -7.30 -7.82 -6.63
CA GLN A 212 -6.89 -6.60 -5.93
C GLN A 212 -6.55 -6.90 -4.47
N GLY A 213 -7.38 -7.68 -3.77
CA GLY A 213 -7.14 -8.08 -2.38
C GLY A 213 -5.84 -8.88 -2.23
N ILE A 214 -5.60 -9.84 -3.13
CA ILE A 214 -4.32 -10.57 -3.20
C ILE A 214 -3.14 -9.60 -3.37
N GLY A 215 -3.23 -8.67 -4.32
CA GLY A 215 -2.17 -7.70 -4.59
C GLY A 215 -1.87 -6.81 -3.39
N GLU A 216 -2.90 -6.32 -2.71
CA GLU A 216 -2.79 -5.52 -1.49
C GLU A 216 -2.16 -6.34 -0.35
N THR A 217 -2.59 -7.57 -0.13
CA THR A 217 -1.98 -8.49 0.85
C THR A 217 -0.50 -8.71 0.56
N CYS A 218 -0.13 -8.99 -0.69
CA CYS A 218 1.27 -9.13 -1.10
C CYS A 218 2.10 -7.87 -0.86
N ILE A 219 1.55 -6.66 -1.09
CA ILE A 219 2.22 -5.40 -0.75
C ILE A 219 2.42 -5.28 0.76
N GLY A 220 1.41 -5.66 1.54
CA GLY A 220 1.46 -5.71 3.00
C GLY A 220 2.56 -6.62 3.54
N TYR A 221 2.84 -7.75 2.87
CA TYR A 221 3.92 -8.67 3.26
C TYR A 221 5.33 -8.10 3.10
N GLN A 222 5.58 -7.26 2.10
CA GLN A 222 6.95 -6.87 1.75
C GLN A 222 7.74 -6.27 2.92
N PRO A 223 7.18 -5.39 3.77
CA PRO A 223 7.86 -4.92 4.97
C PRO A 223 8.25 -6.03 5.97
N LEU A 224 7.45 -7.10 6.10
CA LEU A 224 7.73 -8.20 7.04
C LEU A 224 8.95 -9.02 6.62
N GLU A 225 9.16 -9.23 5.32
CA GLU A 225 10.34 -9.94 4.79
C GLU A 225 11.65 -9.28 5.26
N HIS A 226 11.64 -7.95 5.47
CA HIS A 226 12.81 -7.20 5.95
C HIS A 226 12.99 -7.19 7.47
N LEU A 227 12.02 -7.69 8.24
CA LEU A 227 12.12 -7.75 9.70
C LEU A 227 12.85 -8.99 10.21
N GLU A 228 13.19 -9.94 9.33
CA GLU A 228 13.71 -11.26 9.69
C GLU A 228 12.80 -12.00 10.70
N ASP A 229 11.52 -11.63 10.77
CA ASP A 229 10.50 -12.26 11.60
C ASP A 229 9.96 -13.51 10.90
N HIS A 230 10.81 -14.54 10.87
CA HIS A 230 10.52 -15.80 10.19
C HIS A 230 9.27 -16.49 10.73
N GLU A 231 8.99 -16.35 12.04
CA GLU A 231 7.82 -16.95 12.66
C GLU A 231 6.52 -16.35 12.10
N GLU A 232 6.45 -15.03 11.97
CA GLU A 232 5.28 -14.39 11.37
C GLU A 232 5.13 -14.81 9.89
N LEU A 233 6.22 -14.80 9.12
CA LEU A 233 6.19 -15.20 7.70
C LEU A 233 5.70 -16.65 7.51
N GLU A 234 6.19 -17.57 8.33
CA GLU A 234 5.79 -18.98 8.29
C GLU A 234 4.34 -19.18 8.72
N SER A 235 3.83 -18.34 9.64
CA SER A 235 2.46 -18.46 10.15
C SER A 235 1.37 -18.24 9.10
N TRP A 236 1.75 -17.70 7.94
CA TRP A 236 0.87 -17.48 6.81
C TRP A 236 1.14 -18.41 5.62
N GLY A 237 1.74 -19.58 5.87
CA GLY A 237 1.97 -20.61 4.86
C GLY A 237 0.72 -20.96 4.03
N HIS A 238 -0.46 -20.97 4.66
CA HIS A 238 -1.73 -21.29 3.99
C HIS A 238 -2.12 -20.26 2.90
N PHE A 239 -1.77 -18.99 3.07
CA PHE A 239 -1.98 -17.98 2.02
C PHE A 239 -1.13 -18.28 0.78
N TRP A 240 0.14 -18.64 0.98
CA TRP A 240 1.06 -18.96 -0.11
C TRP A 240 0.68 -20.27 -0.81
N GLU A 241 0.29 -21.29 -0.04
CA GLU A 241 -0.26 -22.54 -0.58
C GLU A 241 -1.53 -22.28 -1.41
N TRP A 242 -2.41 -21.38 -0.95
CA TRP A 242 -3.59 -20.97 -1.69
C TRP A 242 -3.22 -20.26 -3.01
N LEU A 243 -2.22 -19.37 -3.00
CA LEU A 243 -1.76 -18.71 -4.23
C LEU A 243 -1.15 -19.69 -5.25
N GLU A 244 -0.37 -20.66 -4.78
CA GLU A 244 0.24 -21.68 -5.63
C GLU A 244 -0.82 -22.58 -6.28
N THR A 245 -1.86 -22.95 -5.54
CA THR A 245 -2.95 -23.80 -6.04
C THR A 245 -3.89 -23.08 -7.00
N THR A 246 -4.04 -21.75 -6.85
CA THR A 246 -4.94 -20.93 -7.67
C THR A 246 -4.23 -20.21 -8.83
N PHE A 247 -2.91 -20.31 -8.97
CA PHE A 247 -2.20 -19.69 -10.09
C PHE A 247 -2.30 -20.54 -11.36
N HIS A 248 -2.88 -19.99 -12.43
CA HIS A 248 -2.93 -20.64 -13.73
C HIS A 248 -1.69 -20.29 -14.59
N PRO A 249 -0.74 -21.23 -14.78
CA PRO A 249 0.58 -20.92 -15.35
C PRO A 249 0.51 -20.45 -16.82
N ASN A 250 -0.44 -20.95 -17.60
CA ASN A 250 -0.57 -20.60 -19.02
C ASN A 250 -1.24 -19.23 -19.24
N CYS A 251 -2.06 -18.79 -18.29
CA CYS A 251 -2.76 -17.51 -18.37
C CYS A 251 -2.03 -16.41 -17.61
N HIS A 252 -1.01 -16.77 -16.82
CA HIS A 252 -0.34 -15.89 -15.87
C HIS A 252 -1.33 -15.12 -14.99
N ALA A 253 -2.37 -15.81 -14.53
CA ALA A 253 -3.48 -15.22 -13.79
C ALA A 253 -3.90 -16.13 -12.63
N TYR A 254 -4.34 -15.54 -11.53
CA TYR A 254 -4.99 -16.26 -10.45
C TYR A 254 -6.42 -16.59 -10.87
N ILE A 255 -6.75 -17.88 -10.85
CA ILE A 255 -8.09 -18.39 -11.04
C ILE A 255 -8.67 -18.61 -9.64
N GLY A 256 -9.63 -17.76 -9.25
CA GLY A 256 -10.42 -18.03 -8.06
C GLY A 256 -11.15 -19.37 -8.19
N PRO A 257 -11.67 -19.92 -7.08
CA PRO A 257 -12.49 -21.12 -7.13
C PRO A 257 -13.67 -20.94 -8.08
N GLU A 258 -14.14 -22.06 -8.65
CA GLU A 258 -15.29 -22.03 -9.56
C GLU A 258 -16.52 -21.54 -8.78
N LEU A 259 -17.00 -20.33 -9.10
CA LEU A 259 -18.25 -19.84 -8.54
C LEU A 259 -19.39 -20.53 -9.29
N HIS A 260 -20.01 -21.53 -8.68
CA HIS A 260 -21.21 -22.11 -9.24
C HIS A 260 -22.34 -21.05 -9.24
N PRO A 261 -22.90 -20.69 -10.41
CA PRO A 261 -23.97 -19.72 -10.47
C PRO A 261 -25.17 -20.23 -9.69
N LYS A 262 -25.87 -19.31 -8.99
CA LYS A 262 -27.07 -19.60 -8.19
C LYS A 262 -28.00 -20.60 -8.89
N GLN A 263 -28.26 -21.73 -8.25
CA GLN A 263 -29.39 -22.59 -8.57
C GLN A 263 -30.35 -22.61 -7.38
N ASP A 264 -31.64 -22.37 -7.63
CA ASP A 264 -32.75 -22.62 -6.71
C ASP A 264 -32.68 -22.04 -5.29
N GLY A 265 -32.15 -20.82 -5.13
CA GLY A 265 -32.26 -20.07 -3.88
C GLY A 265 -31.29 -20.48 -2.77
N GLU A 266 -30.33 -21.35 -3.08
CA GLU A 266 -29.22 -21.70 -2.19
C GLU A 266 -28.04 -20.72 -2.33
N GLU A 267 -27.24 -20.58 -1.27
CA GLU A 267 -26.01 -19.78 -1.29
C GLU A 267 -24.98 -20.39 -2.27
N PRO A 268 -24.16 -19.56 -2.94
CA PRO A 268 -23.17 -20.06 -3.89
C PRO A 268 -22.20 -21.03 -3.20
N LEU A 269 -22.13 -22.25 -3.72
CA LEU A 269 -21.15 -23.25 -3.30
C LEU A 269 -19.80 -22.94 -3.94
N VAL A 270 -18.77 -22.82 -3.11
CA VAL A 270 -17.39 -22.66 -3.53
C VAL A 270 -16.75 -24.04 -3.61
N SER A 271 -16.30 -24.44 -4.80
CA SER A 271 -15.48 -25.63 -5.00
C SER A 271 -14.02 -25.21 -5.21
N LEU A 272 -13.12 -25.68 -4.32
CA LEU A 272 -11.67 -25.58 -4.49
C LEU A 272 -11.16 -26.71 -5.40
#